data_AF-A0A9D4MC35-F1
#
_entry.id   AF-A0A9D4MC35-F1
#
_cell.length_a   1.000
_cell.length_b   1.000
_cell.length_c   1.000
_cell.angle_alpha   90.00
_cell.angle_beta   90.00
_cell.angle_gamma   90.00
#
_symmetry.space_group_name_H-M   'P 1'
#
loop_
_entity.id
_entity.type
_entity.pdbx_description
1 polymer ?
#
loop_
_entity_poly.entity_id
_entity_poly.type
_entity_poly.pdbx_seq_one_letter_code
_entity_poly.pdbx_strand_id
1 'polypeptide(L)'
;MTDDRTRIVENKVKKVTDSLYKKGSIDSDLRRYLTSSGGTSGKLQGNPKLHKPGIALRTIVNGRNHPTEKMAEKKWRMNCEIM
;
A
#
# COMPACT_ATOMS: atom_id res chain seq x y z
N MET A 1 2.05 15.32 19.05
CA MET A 1 1.15 15.04 17.92
C MET A 1 1.97 14.36 16.84
N THR A 2 1.66 13.12 16.50
CA THR A 2 2.38 12.35 15.48
C THR A 2 2.03 12.90 14.11
N ASP A 3 3.04 13.31 13.34
CA ASP A 3 2.88 13.87 12.00
C ASP A 3 2.32 12.79 11.05
N ASP A 4 1.02 12.80 10.81
CA ASP A 4 0.37 11.85 9.91
C ASP A 4 0.65 12.21 8.44
N ARG A 5 1.68 11.59 7.88
CA ARG A 5 2.12 11.81 6.49
C ARG A 5 1.23 11.11 5.46
N THR A 6 0.15 10.45 5.86
CA THR A 6 -0.72 9.66 4.95
C THR A 6 -1.21 10.51 3.78
N ARG A 7 -1.71 11.72 4.04
CA ARG A 7 -2.16 12.66 2.99
C ARG A 7 -1.06 13.04 1.98
N ILE A 8 0.18 13.15 2.44
CA ILE A 8 1.31 13.47 1.57
C ILE A 8 1.56 12.29 0.61
N VAL A 9 1.50 11.06 1.12
CA VAL A 9 1.68 9.86 0.33
C VAL A 9 0.52 9.66 -0.65
N GLU A 10 -0.73 9.86 -0.24
CA GLU A 10 -1.90 9.83 -1.14
C GLU A 10 -1.74 10.78 -2.32
N ASN A 11 -1.34 12.03 -2.05
CA ASN A 11 -1.12 13.02 -3.09
C ASN A 11 0.01 12.62 -4.05
N LYS A 12 1.06 11.97 -3.55
CA LYS A 12 2.14 11.43 -4.40
C LYS A 12 1.64 10.29 -5.28
N VAL A 13 0.90 9.33 -4.70
CA VAL A 13 0.31 8.21 -5.45
C VAL A 13 -0.61 8.73 -6.54
N LYS A 14 -1.50 9.66 -6.22
CA LYS A 14 -2.39 10.30 -7.21
C LYS A 14 -1.62 10.94 -8.36
N LYS A 15 -0.58 11.73 -8.06
CA LYS A 15 0.27 12.35 -9.10
C LYS A 15 0.94 11.33 -10.01
N VAL A 16 1.44 10.23 -9.45
CA VAL A 16 2.07 9.15 -10.24
C VAL A 16 1.04 8.46 -11.12
N THR A 17 -0.10 8.06 -10.56
CA THR A 17 -1.18 7.40 -11.29
C THR A 17 -1.72 8.27 -12.42
N ASP A 18 -1.94 9.56 -12.17
CA ASP A 18 -2.37 10.52 -13.20
C ASP A 18 -1.30 10.72 -14.28
N SER A 19 -0.01 10.70 -13.92
CA SER A 19 1.08 10.76 -14.90
C SER A 19 1.12 9.53 -15.80
N LEU A 20 0.94 8.33 -15.24
CA LEU A 20 0.87 7.07 -15.99
C LEU A 20 -0.31 7.05 -16.95
N TYR A 21 -1.48 7.53 -16.50
CA TYR A 21 -2.66 7.63 -17.35
C TYR A 21 -2.45 8.61 -18.52
N LYS A 22 -1.89 9.79 -18.24
CA LYS A 22 -1.58 10.78 -19.29
C LYS A 22 -0.58 10.27 -20.33
N LYS A 23 0.33 9.38 -19.94
CA LYS A 23 1.28 8.71 -20.83
C LYS A 23 0.66 7.55 -21.62
N GLY A 24 -0.60 7.20 -21.36
CA GLY A 24 -1.26 6.05 -21.97
C GLY A 24 -0.73 4.69 -21.49
N SER A 25 0.04 4.65 -20.39
CA SER A 25 0.61 3.40 -19.86
C SER A 25 -0.40 2.56 -19.08
N ILE A 26 -1.51 3.16 -18.66
CA ILE A 26 -2.59 2.51 -17.92
C ILE A 26 -3.94 2.99 -18.42
N ASP A 27 -4.95 2.11 -18.37
CA ASP A 27 -6.33 2.44 -18.72
C ASP A 27 -7.06 3.19 -17.58
N SER A 28 -8.20 3.79 -17.90
CA SER A 28 -9.09 4.54 -17.02
C SER A 28 -9.56 3.72 -15.81
N ASP A 29 -9.92 2.45 -16.00
CA ASP A 29 -10.30 1.55 -14.91
C ASP A 29 -9.14 1.29 -13.96
N LEU A 30 -7.95 1.07 -14.52
CA LEU A 30 -6.74 0.84 -13.73
C LEU A 30 -6.33 2.11 -12.97
N ARG A 31 -6.50 3.28 -13.57
CA ARG A 31 -6.31 4.58 -12.90
C ARG A 31 -7.26 4.72 -11.71
N ARG A 32 -8.54 4.37 -11.87
CA ARG A 32 -9.54 4.44 -10.80
C ARG A 32 -9.21 3.48 -9.65
N TYR A 33 -8.76 2.27 -9.98
CA TYR A 33 -8.36 1.28 -8.99
C TYR A 33 -7.09 1.66 -8.21
N LEU A 34 -6.10 2.25 -8.88
CA LEU A 34 -4.83 2.65 -8.26
C LEU A 34 -4.95 3.95 -7.44
N THR A 35 -6.00 4.74 -7.65
CA THR A 35 -6.25 5.97 -6.89
C THR A 35 -6.84 5.60 -5.53
N SER A 36 -6.06 5.72 -4.47
CA SER A 36 -6.55 5.54 -3.09
C SER A 36 -7.45 6.71 -2.68
N SER A 37 -8.57 6.42 -2.01
CA SER A 37 -9.47 7.41 -1.42
C SER A 37 -9.62 7.14 0.08
N GLY A 38 -9.31 8.13 0.92
CA GLY A 38 -9.49 8.01 2.38
C GLY A 38 -8.53 7.01 3.02
N GLY A 39 -7.29 6.99 2.55
CA GLY A 39 -6.24 6.11 3.03
C GLY A 39 -5.89 6.37 4.48
N THR A 40 -5.50 5.30 5.18
CA THR A 40 -5.11 5.32 6.59
C THR A 40 -3.65 4.96 6.76
N SER A 41 -3.01 5.53 7.78
CA SER A 41 -1.65 5.14 8.15
C SER A 41 -1.58 3.64 8.47
N GLY A 42 -0.52 3.00 7.99
CA GLY A 42 -0.29 1.58 8.23
C GLY A 42 -0.11 1.33 9.74
N LYS A 43 -0.77 0.31 10.26
CA LYS A 43 -0.70 -0.03 11.68
C LYS A 43 0.31 -1.15 11.89
N LEU A 44 1.19 -0.98 12.87
CA LEU A 44 2.04 -2.07 13.34
C LEU A 44 1.20 -2.96 14.26
N GLN A 45 1.05 -4.22 13.88
CA GLN A 45 0.44 -5.26 14.70
C GLN A 45 1.52 -6.24 15.14
N GLY A 46 1.48 -6.71 16.38
CA GLY A 46 2.41 -7.71 16.88
C GLY A 46 1.63 -8.96 17.26
N ASN A 47 1.90 -10.09 16.58
CA ASN A 47 1.39 -11.37 17.03
C ASN A 47 2.38 -12.00 18.01
N PRO A 48 1.95 -12.44 19.20
CA PRO A 48 2.87 -13.04 20.17
C PRO A 48 3.51 -14.31 19.59
N LYS A 49 4.84 -14.41 19.72
CA LYS A 49 5.60 -15.56 19.24
C LYS A 49 5.84 -16.54 20.39
N LEU A 50 4.80 -17.29 20.73
CA LEU A 50 4.77 -18.17 21.91
C LEU A 50 5.86 -19.26 21.94
N HIS A 51 6.45 -19.61 20.79
CA HIS A 51 7.42 -20.71 20.66
C HIS A 51 8.90 -20.28 20.63
N LYS A 52 9.22 -18.98 20.77
CA LYS A 52 10.62 -18.51 20.82
C LYS A 52 10.85 -17.67 22.07
N PRO A 53 11.50 -18.21 23.12
CA PRO A 53 11.82 -17.43 24.32
C PRO A 53 12.72 -16.25 23.96
N GLY A 54 12.45 -15.08 24.54
CA GLY A 54 13.19 -13.84 24.28
C GLY A 54 12.75 -13.02 23.05
N ILE A 55 11.83 -13.53 22.21
CA ILE A 55 11.26 -12.77 21.10
C ILE A 55 9.79 -12.47 21.40
N ALA A 56 9.49 -11.22 21.74
CA ALA A 56 8.15 -10.83 22.20
C ALA A 56 7.07 -10.99 21.12
N LEU A 57 7.29 -10.50 19.90
CA LEU A 57 6.23 -10.38 18.89
C LEU A 57 6.76 -10.67 17.47
N ARG A 58 5.95 -11.32 16.64
CA ARG A 58 6.04 -11.29 15.18
C ARG A 58 5.38 -10.00 14.72
N THR A 59 6.19 -9.07 14.24
CA THR A 59 5.71 -7.81 13.65
C THR A 59 4.98 -8.10 12.34
N ILE A 60 3.78 -7.55 12.22
CA ILE A 60 2.92 -7.56 11.03
C ILE A 60 2.61 -6.10 10.72
N VAL A 61 3.02 -5.65 9.54
CA VAL A 61 2.63 -4.32 9.04
C VAL A 61 1.26 -4.47 8.37
N ASN A 62 0.21 -3.94 9.00
CA ASN A 62 -1.11 -3.90 8.41
C ASN A 62 -1.21 -2.67 7.50
N GLY A 63 -1.10 -2.91 6.20
CA GLY A 63 -1.23 -1.90 5.14
C GLY A 63 -2.64 -1.79 4.55
N ARG A 64 -3.68 -2.35 5.20
CA ARG A 64 -5.06 -2.23 4.70
C ARG A 64 -5.45 -0.77 4.60
N ASN A 65 -6.01 -0.39 3.46
CA ASN A 65 -6.38 0.97 3.12
C ASN A 65 -5.19 1.95 3.18
N HIS A 66 -3.95 1.48 3.11
CA HIS A 66 -2.79 2.35 3.00
C HIS A 66 -2.74 2.93 1.58
N PRO A 67 -2.30 4.19 1.39
CA PRO A 67 -2.29 4.84 0.07
C PRO A 67 -1.54 4.07 -1.02
N THR A 68 -0.57 3.23 -0.63
CA THR A 68 0.25 2.43 -1.55
C THR A 68 -0.22 0.98 -1.72
N GLU A 69 -1.28 0.56 -1.03
CA GLU A 69 -1.74 -0.83 -0.99
C GLU A 69 -2.04 -1.35 -2.40
N LYS A 70 -2.89 -0.63 -3.16
CA LYS A 70 -3.34 -1.03 -4.51
C LYS A 70 -2.20 -1.10 -5.52
N MET A 71 -1.23 -0.19 -5.39
CA MET A 71 -0.02 -0.21 -6.21
C MET A 71 0.85 -1.43 -5.89
N ALA A 72 1.03 -1.76 -4.61
CA ALA A 72 1.76 -2.95 -4.20
C ALA A 72 1.04 -4.21 -4.70
N GLU A 73 -0.26 -4.34 -4.43
CA GLU A 73 -1.10 -5.47 -4.87
C GLU A 73 -0.96 -5.75 -6.37
N LYS A 74 -1.01 -4.70 -7.21
CA LYS A 74 -0.83 -4.85 -8.66
C LYS A 74 0.57 -5.33 -9.03
N LYS A 75 1.62 -4.84 -8.37
CA LYS A 75 3.00 -5.33 -8.57
C LYS A 75 3.12 -6.82 -8.21
N TRP A 76 2.49 -7.25 -7.12
CA TRP A 76 2.46 -8.67 -6.74
C TRP A 76 1.71 -9.52 -7.77
N ARG A 77 0.53 -9.08 -8.22
CA ARG A 77 -0.26 -9.81 -9.24
C ARG A 77 0.48 -9.98 -10.57
N MET A 78 1.15 -8.93 -11.06
CA MET A 78 1.90 -9.02 -12.32
C MET A 78 3.07 -10.01 -12.24
N ASN A 79 3.65 -10.23 -11.06
CA ASN A 79 4.71 -11.21 -10.88
C ASN A 79 4.19 -12.65 -10.73
N CYS A 80 2.96 -12.83 -10.24
CA CYS A 80 2.36 -14.17 -10.11
C CYS A 80 1.77 -14.71 -11.42
N GLU A 81 1.46 -13.86 -12.41
CA GLU A 81 1.00 -14.29 -13.74
C GLU A 81 2.15 -14.71 -14.68
N ILE A 82 3.42 -14.58 -14.24
CA ILE A 82 4.63 -14.92 -15.01
C ILE A 82 5.34 -16.17 -14.44
N MET A 83 4.73 -16.90 -13.50
CA MET A 83 5.22 -18.20 -13.02
C MET A 83 4.33 -19.36 -13.45
#